data_AF-A0A962DC59-F1
#
_entry.id   AF-A0A962DC59-F1
#
_cell.length_a   1.000
_cell.length_b   1.000
_cell.length_c   1.000
_cell.angle_alpha   90.00
_cell.angle_beta   90.00
_cell.angle_gamma   90.00
#
_symmetry.space_group_name_H-M   'P 1'
#
loop_
_entity.id
_entity.type
_entity.pdbx_description
1 polymer ?
#
loop_
_entity_poly.entity_id
_entity_poly.type
_entity_poly.pdbx_seq_one_letter_code
_entity_poly.pdbx_strand_id
1 'polypeptide(L)'
;MKKLLLLICLIYNSSYAFVVYEKTRIWDQESIKFYFVDGNYHEKQLVKKHTKLWQKYTGIEFIFSDNKPPKFSFSNYFRITFKGAGNHSNIGAVNGLIQLANLAENEIENQRIILHEFGHMLGLSHEHQRFDRPHELNNKELIRDCKLKQNKSDSWCENNFGEIKREEVFVKSPYDSQSVMHYRISDITSDSGALDRIGDEDELNVLSLTDKRYIAMLYNPQLSDKDILRMHKQDLQEQKKFIKESKLDYQQKILQLKTASCKVLETGKQSIDGKYCNKGYMIIGSDGYSFPDENMGICYSDFETLRDKMNFYGSCGLTTSQLASQRRNWNENSKEFGNCKRLETGITNNQGYSCTQGYSYVTRENDLIGDKTMCLISSDAIYKEMQNNQVCNMNAQDFRIYKRLQQEQLQRKMKTKSCEIVNSESKRFTCPEGFEYRITYRGNVDSMVNSSCYQSPYQAIHEMEKVSECK
;
A
#
# COMPACT_ATOMS: atom_id res chain seq x y z
N MET A 1 -77.83 -7.59 -23.87
CA MET A 1 -76.51 -7.01 -23.52
C MET A 1 -75.72 -8.04 -22.73
N LYS A 2 -74.54 -8.48 -23.20
CA LYS A 2 -73.58 -9.26 -22.41
C LYS A 2 -72.25 -8.50 -22.39
N LYS A 3 -71.54 -8.52 -21.26
CA LYS A 3 -70.25 -7.85 -21.11
C LYS A 3 -69.18 -8.60 -21.90
N LEU A 4 -68.31 -7.86 -22.59
CA LEU A 4 -67.00 -8.34 -23.02
C LEU A 4 -65.98 -7.27 -22.60
N LEU A 5 -65.34 -7.46 -21.43
CA LEU A 5 -64.14 -6.69 -21.10
C LEU A 5 -63.02 -7.28 -21.95
N LEU A 6 -62.53 -6.50 -22.92
CA LEU A 6 -61.30 -6.85 -23.63
C LEU A 6 -60.13 -6.57 -22.68
N LEU A 7 -59.56 -7.62 -22.09
CA LEU A 7 -58.40 -7.49 -21.22
C LEU A 7 -57.17 -7.19 -22.10
N ILE A 8 -56.89 -5.90 -22.31
CA ILE A 8 -55.69 -5.48 -23.03
C ILE A 8 -54.48 -5.75 -22.14
N CYS A 9 -53.88 -6.93 -22.32
CA CYS A 9 -52.54 -7.20 -21.84
C CYS A 9 -51.58 -6.25 -22.55
N LEU A 10 -51.26 -5.13 -21.92
CA LEU A 10 -50.10 -4.32 -22.26
C LEU A 10 -48.85 -5.13 -21.95
N ILE A 11 -48.47 -5.98 -22.92
CA ILE A 11 -47.14 -6.56 -22.98
C ILE A 11 -46.19 -5.38 -23.15
N TYR A 12 -45.57 -4.95 -22.06
CA TYR A 12 -44.43 -4.04 -22.08
C TYR A 12 -43.26 -4.77 -22.74
N ASN A 13 -43.26 -4.78 -24.07
CA ASN A 13 -42.08 -5.02 -24.87
C ASN A 13 -41.13 -3.85 -24.63
N SER A 14 -40.33 -3.96 -23.57
CA SER A 14 -39.22 -3.06 -23.28
C SER A 14 -38.36 -2.96 -24.53
N SER A 15 -38.42 -1.82 -25.22
CA SER A 15 -37.80 -1.68 -26.54
C SER A 15 -36.29 -1.55 -26.39
N TYR A 16 -35.60 -2.69 -26.50
CA TYR A 16 -34.17 -2.87 -26.23
C TYR A 16 -33.23 -2.11 -27.19
N ALA A 17 -31.95 -2.08 -26.81
CA ALA A 17 -30.98 -1.07 -27.21
C ALA A 17 -29.52 -1.62 -26.93
N PHE A 18 -28.47 -1.47 -27.81
CA PHE A 18 -27.12 -2.18 -27.71
C PHE A 18 -25.78 -1.52 -28.31
N VAL A 19 -25.10 -0.52 -27.68
CA VAL A 19 -23.73 0.15 -27.90
C VAL A 19 -23.66 1.57 -28.56
N VAL A 20 -22.50 2.13 -28.98
CA VAL A 20 -22.19 3.51 -29.52
C VAL A 20 -21.35 3.42 -30.81
N TYR A 21 -21.34 4.44 -31.71
CA TYR A 21 -20.56 4.38 -32.96
C TYR A 21 -20.30 5.75 -33.66
N GLU A 22 -19.05 6.24 -33.68
CA GLU A 22 -18.66 7.32 -34.59
C GLU A 22 -18.42 6.84 -36.05
N LYS A 23 -19.38 7.13 -36.94
CA LYS A 23 -19.26 7.16 -38.43
C LYS A 23 -18.45 6.02 -39.10
N THR A 24 -18.97 4.79 -38.96
CA THR A 24 -18.75 3.61 -39.83
C THR A 24 -17.36 3.46 -40.47
N ARG A 25 -16.46 2.81 -39.73
CA ARG A 25 -15.32 2.06 -40.28
C ARG A 25 -15.23 0.69 -39.59
N ILE A 26 -16.10 -0.24 -39.99
CA ILE A 26 -15.98 -1.65 -39.62
C ILE A 26 -14.89 -2.31 -40.46
N TRP A 27 -14.23 -3.32 -39.89
CA TRP A 27 -13.39 -4.26 -40.65
C TRP A 27 -14.26 -5.27 -41.41
N ASP A 28 -14.05 -5.39 -42.73
CA ASP A 28 -14.71 -6.34 -43.63
C ASP A 28 -13.81 -7.53 -44.02
N GLN A 29 -12.65 -7.66 -43.36
CA GLN A 29 -11.60 -8.62 -43.68
C GLN A 29 -11.52 -9.76 -42.68
N GLU A 30 -11.34 -11.00 -43.17
CA GLU A 30 -11.11 -12.19 -42.34
C GLU A 30 -9.81 -12.12 -41.50
N SER A 31 -8.87 -11.25 -41.86
CA SER A 31 -7.64 -11.00 -41.09
C SER A 31 -7.20 -9.54 -41.11
N ILE A 32 -6.71 -9.06 -39.96
CA ILE A 32 -6.08 -7.74 -39.80
C ILE A 32 -4.57 -7.95 -39.58
N LYS A 33 -3.76 -7.19 -40.31
CA LYS A 33 -2.29 -7.28 -40.24
C LYS A 33 -1.75 -6.17 -39.34
N PHE A 34 -0.91 -6.56 -38.39
CA PHE A 34 -0.27 -5.65 -37.43
C PHE A 34 1.23 -5.58 -37.67
N TYR A 35 1.80 -4.38 -37.65
CA TYR A 35 3.24 -4.16 -37.67
C TYR A 35 3.70 -3.53 -36.34
N PHE A 36 4.57 -4.23 -35.63
CA PHE A 36 5.26 -3.67 -34.46
C PHE A 36 6.36 -2.72 -34.91
N VAL A 37 6.14 -1.42 -34.69
CA VAL A 37 7.10 -0.35 -35.01
C VAL A 37 8.36 -0.48 -34.14
N ASP A 38 8.17 -0.88 -32.89
CA ASP A 38 9.21 -1.21 -31.92
C ASP A 38 8.66 -2.22 -30.88
N GLY A 39 9.15 -2.18 -29.64
CA GLY A 39 8.78 -3.09 -28.56
C GLY A 39 9.76 -4.25 -28.34
N ASN A 40 9.93 -4.62 -27.07
CA ASN A 40 10.69 -5.77 -26.63
C ASN A 40 9.87 -7.07 -26.77
N TYR A 41 10.50 -8.23 -26.50
CA TYR A 41 9.84 -9.53 -26.67
C TYR A 41 8.62 -9.70 -25.75
N HIS A 42 8.70 -9.30 -24.48
CA HIS A 42 7.63 -9.45 -23.49
C HIS A 42 6.39 -8.63 -23.87
N GLU A 43 6.56 -7.34 -24.16
CA GLU A 43 5.50 -6.43 -24.64
C GLU A 43 4.74 -7.02 -25.84
N LYS A 44 5.47 -7.56 -26.81
CA LYS A 44 4.91 -8.20 -28.01
C LYS A 44 4.17 -9.50 -27.70
N GLN A 45 4.63 -10.27 -26.70
CA GLN A 45 3.90 -11.46 -26.26
C GLN A 45 2.64 -11.11 -25.46
N LEU A 46 2.63 -10.04 -24.65
CA LEU A 46 1.41 -9.56 -23.99
C LEU A 46 0.32 -9.21 -25.02
N VAL A 47 0.69 -8.45 -26.06
CA VAL A 47 -0.23 -8.13 -27.17
C VAL A 47 -0.71 -9.42 -27.86
N LYS A 48 0.19 -10.33 -28.23
CA LYS A 48 -0.16 -11.62 -28.87
C LYS A 48 -0.95 -12.56 -27.93
N LYS A 49 -0.90 -12.37 -26.61
CA LYS A 49 -1.61 -13.15 -25.58
C LYS A 49 -3.05 -12.65 -25.42
N HIS A 50 -3.24 -11.41 -24.99
CA HIS A 50 -4.56 -10.92 -24.58
C HIS A 50 -5.49 -10.65 -25.77
N THR A 51 -4.97 -10.20 -26.92
CA THR A 51 -5.80 -9.91 -28.11
C THR A 51 -6.47 -11.14 -28.72
N LYS A 52 -6.03 -12.36 -28.38
CA LYS A 52 -6.75 -13.62 -28.71
C LYS A 52 -8.17 -13.64 -28.17
N LEU A 53 -8.45 -12.94 -27.07
CA LEU A 53 -9.80 -12.86 -26.51
C LEU A 53 -10.73 -12.07 -27.43
N TRP A 54 -10.27 -11.01 -28.11
CA TRP A 54 -11.06 -10.38 -29.17
C TRP A 54 -11.29 -11.35 -30.34
N GLN A 55 -10.23 -12.05 -30.79
CA GLN A 55 -10.32 -13.02 -31.90
C GLN A 55 -11.34 -14.16 -31.64
N LYS A 56 -11.50 -14.62 -30.38
CA LYS A 56 -12.55 -15.59 -29.98
C LYS A 56 -13.96 -15.13 -30.40
N TYR A 57 -14.22 -13.82 -30.43
CA TYR A 57 -15.56 -13.24 -30.66
C TYR A 57 -15.70 -12.48 -31.98
N THR A 58 -14.65 -11.85 -32.50
CA THR A 58 -14.66 -11.20 -33.82
C THR A 58 -14.66 -12.22 -34.96
N GLY A 59 -14.06 -13.39 -34.78
CA GLY A 59 -13.76 -14.33 -35.88
C GLY A 59 -12.63 -13.87 -36.81
N ILE A 60 -12.08 -12.67 -36.60
CA ILE A 60 -11.02 -12.07 -37.41
C ILE A 60 -9.64 -12.51 -36.88
N GLU A 61 -8.76 -13.01 -37.75
CA GLU A 61 -7.38 -13.36 -37.40
C GLU A 61 -6.49 -12.11 -37.26
N PHE A 62 -5.71 -12.02 -36.18
CA PHE A 62 -4.72 -10.94 -35.99
C PHE A 62 -3.30 -11.40 -36.35
N ILE A 63 -2.82 -11.00 -37.52
CA ILE A 63 -1.53 -11.43 -38.09
C ILE A 63 -0.45 -10.42 -37.73
N PHE A 64 0.40 -10.76 -36.74
CA PHE A 64 1.44 -9.88 -36.22
C PHE A 64 2.80 -10.04 -36.94
N SER A 65 3.38 -8.93 -37.40
CA SER A 65 4.69 -8.85 -38.05
C SER A 65 5.66 -7.96 -37.27
N ASP A 66 6.86 -8.48 -37.05
CA ASP A 66 8.05 -7.72 -36.63
C ASP A 66 8.82 -7.15 -37.84
N ASN A 67 8.54 -7.62 -39.06
CA ASN A 67 9.14 -7.12 -40.29
C ASN A 67 8.38 -5.90 -40.81
N LYS A 68 9.12 -4.82 -41.12
CA LYS A 68 8.58 -3.58 -41.67
C LYS A 68 7.92 -3.81 -43.05
N PRO A 69 6.64 -3.45 -43.23
CA PRO A 69 5.96 -3.63 -44.51
C PRO A 69 6.63 -2.85 -45.65
N PRO A 70 6.64 -3.38 -46.89
CA PRO A 70 7.00 -2.63 -48.09
C PRO A 70 6.23 -1.30 -48.19
N LYS A 71 6.89 -0.25 -48.70
CA LYS A 71 6.32 1.12 -48.73
C LYS A 71 4.94 1.20 -49.40
N PHE A 72 4.70 0.39 -50.43
CA PHE A 72 3.43 0.34 -51.18
C PHE A 72 2.31 -0.47 -50.50
N SER A 73 2.61 -1.30 -49.50
CA SER A 73 1.62 -2.05 -48.72
C SER A 73 1.52 -1.58 -47.27
N PHE A 74 2.24 -0.52 -46.89
CA PHE A 74 2.29 0.00 -45.51
C PHE A 74 0.95 0.57 -45.03
N SER A 75 0.04 0.93 -45.94
CA SER A 75 -1.36 1.27 -45.66
C SER A 75 -2.20 0.11 -45.15
N ASN A 76 -1.77 -1.14 -45.41
CA ASN A 76 -2.56 -2.35 -45.17
C ASN A 76 -2.18 -3.02 -43.83
N TYR A 77 -1.50 -2.28 -42.95
CA TYR A 77 -1.06 -2.72 -41.63
C TYR A 77 -1.48 -1.69 -40.59
N PHE A 78 -2.19 -2.13 -39.54
CA PHE A 78 -2.30 -1.34 -38.33
C PHE A 78 -0.94 -1.34 -37.62
N ARG A 79 -0.51 -0.19 -37.10
CA ARG A 79 0.80 -0.06 -36.45
C ARG A 79 0.64 -0.22 -34.94
N ILE A 80 1.65 -0.78 -34.29
CA ILE A 80 1.74 -0.87 -32.82
C ILE A 80 3.07 -0.26 -32.38
N THR A 81 3.04 0.70 -31.46
CA THR A 81 4.22 1.34 -30.85
C THR A 81 4.14 1.23 -29.33
N PHE A 82 5.29 1.01 -28.69
CA PHE A 82 5.43 1.05 -27.23
C PHE A 82 6.16 2.33 -26.77
N LYS A 83 6.23 3.32 -27.66
CA LYS A 83 6.73 4.68 -27.37
C LYS A 83 5.68 5.74 -27.69
N GLY A 84 5.66 6.78 -26.86
CA GLY A 84 4.77 7.93 -26.94
C GLY A 84 4.44 8.47 -25.56
N ALA A 85 3.28 9.11 -25.41
CA ALA A 85 2.73 9.54 -24.13
C ALA A 85 1.34 8.96 -23.92
N GLY A 86 1.18 8.09 -22.92
CA GLY A 86 -0.09 7.40 -22.63
C GLY A 86 -0.37 6.22 -23.57
N ASN A 87 -1.53 5.60 -23.38
CA ASN A 87 -2.09 4.61 -24.30
C ASN A 87 -3.21 5.27 -25.11
N HIS A 88 -3.32 4.92 -26.40
CA HIS A 88 -4.45 5.31 -27.27
C HIS A 88 -4.43 4.51 -28.58
N SER A 89 -5.58 4.41 -29.25
CA SER A 89 -5.69 3.87 -30.61
C SER A 89 -6.56 4.78 -31.49
N ASN A 90 -6.35 4.73 -32.80
CA ASN A 90 -7.38 5.19 -33.73
C ASN A 90 -8.60 4.25 -33.69
N ILE A 91 -9.78 4.79 -33.96
CA ILE A 91 -11.04 4.03 -33.90
C ILE A 91 -11.38 3.42 -35.27
N GLY A 92 -11.64 2.11 -35.28
CA GLY A 92 -12.13 1.34 -36.41
C GLY A 92 -11.12 1.07 -37.54
N ALA A 93 -11.65 0.61 -38.68
CA ALA A 93 -10.90 0.24 -39.89
C ALA A 93 -10.24 1.44 -40.58
N VAL A 94 -9.06 1.79 -40.08
CA VAL A 94 -8.19 2.83 -40.62
C VAL A 94 -6.76 2.31 -40.79
N ASN A 95 -5.98 2.97 -41.65
CA ASN A 95 -4.53 2.96 -41.50
C ASN A 95 -4.18 3.74 -40.22
N GLY A 96 -4.09 3.03 -39.11
CA GLY A 96 -3.95 3.62 -37.78
C GLY A 96 -2.71 3.19 -37.01
N LEU A 97 -2.70 3.59 -35.75
CA LEU A 97 -1.70 3.32 -34.73
C LEU A 97 -2.42 2.95 -33.42
N ILE A 98 -2.02 1.85 -32.81
CA ILE A 98 -2.18 1.55 -31.39
C ILE A 98 -0.89 1.98 -30.70
N GLN A 99 -0.98 2.82 -29.68
CA GLN A 99 0.10 3.21 -28.80
C GLN A 99 -0.11 2.57 -27.42
N LEU A 100 0.90 1.84 -26.97
CA LEU A 100 0.95 1.13 -25.68
C LEU A 100 2.20 1.60 -24.91
N ALA A 101 2.36 2.91 -24.77
CA ALA A 101 3.56 3.50 -24.17
C ALA A 101 3.59 3.43 -22.64
N ASN A 102 2.45 3.16 -22.02
CA ASN A 102 2.27 3.04 -20.57
C ASN A 102 1.73 1.64 -20.24
N LEU A 103 2.51 0.60 -20.56
CA LEU A 103 2.32 -0.75 -19.99
C LEU A 103 3.09 -0.83 -18.66
N ALA A 104 2.43 -1.37 -17.64
CA ALA A 104 2.96 -1.47 -16.28
C ALA A 104 3.65 -2.83 -16.01
N GLU A 105 4.30 -2.96 -14.85
CA GLU A 105 4.81 -4.26 -14.36
C GLU A 105 3.69 -5.24 -13.92
N ASN A 106 2.45 -4.75 -13.78
CA ASN A 106 1.27 -5.54 -13.45
C ASN A 106 0.58 -6.06 -14.73
N GLU A 107 0.63 -7.37 -14.97
CA GLU A 107 0.07 -7.99 -16.18
C GLU A 107 -1.48 -7.87 -16.28
N ILE A 108 -2.18 -7.72 -15.15
CA ILE A 108 -3.65 -7.57 -15.13
C ILE A 108 -4.04 -6.19 -15.70
N GLU A 109 -3.28 -5.15 -15.40
CA GLU A 109 -3.51 -3.83 -16.01
C GLU A 109 -3.16 -3.84 -17.49
N ASN A 110 -2.07 -4.51 -17.87
CA ASN A 110 -1.68 -4.67 -19.27
C ASN A 110 -2.75 -5.42 -20.08
N GLN A 111 -3.38 -6.45 -19.51
CA GLN A 111 -4.53 -7.10 -20.14
C GLN A 111 -5.65 -6.09 -20.43
N ARG A 112 -6.08 -5.32 -19.41
CA ARG A 112 -7.14 -4.32 -19.53
C ARG A 112 -6.80 -3.28 -20.61
N ILE A 113 -5.62 -2.68 -20.55
CA ILE A 113 -5.12 -1.70 -21.52
C ILE A 113 -5.11 -2.28 -22.94
N ILE A 114 -4.50 -3.46 -23.14
CA ILE A 114 -4.37 -4.07 -24.47
C ILE A 114 -5.76 -4.42 -25.04
N LEU A 115 -6.70 -4.88 -24.21
CA LEU A 115 -8.07 -5.12 -24.65
C LEU A 115 -8.80 -3.81 -24.99
N HIS A 116 -8.63 -2.74 -24.21
CA HIS A 116 -9.21 -1.42 -24.44
C HIS A 116 -8.77 -0.82 -25.79
N GLU A 117 -7.46 -0.75 -26.03
CA GLU A 117 -6.92 -0.16 -27.27
C GLU A 117 -7.28 -0.97 -28.52
N PHE A 118 -7.34 -2.31 -28.40
CA PHE A 118 -7.84 -3.15 -29.49
C PHE A 118 -9.36 -3.03 -29.67
N GLY A 119 -10.11 -2.71 -28.61
CA GLY A 119 -11.53 -2.35 -28.70
C GLY A 119 -11.74 -1.09 -29.54
N HIS A 120 -10.97 -0.02 -29.29
CA HIS A 120 -10.94 1.15 -30.16
C HIS A 120 -10.62 0.79 -31.61
N MET A 121 -9.52 0.07 -31.87
CA MET A 121 -9.17 -0.37 -33.23
C MET A 121 -10.28 -1.18 -33.92
N LEU A 122 -11.08 -1.95 -33.16
CA LEU A 122 -12.26 -2.68 -33.64
C LEU A 122 -13.52 -1.81 -33.82
N GLY A 123 -13.47 -0.52 -33.45
CA GLY A 123 -14.55 0.45 -33.67
C GLY A 123 -15.29 0.90 -32.41
N LEU A 124 -14.85 0.49 -31.21
CA LEU A 124 -15.51 0.86 -29.95
C LEU A 124 -15.17 2.28 -29.50
N SER A 125 -16.17 2.99 -28.98
CA SER A 125 -16.00 4.23 -28.22
C SER A 125 -16.08 3.94 -26.71
N HIS A 126 -15.71 4.92 -25.88
CA HIS A 126 -15.78 4.77 -24.42
C HIS A 126 -17.21 4.64 -23.89
N GLU A 127 -17.45 3.66 -23.02
CA GLU A 127 -18.75 3.43 -22.38
C GLU A 127 -19.12 4.61 -21.46
N HIS A 128 -18.15 5.25 -20.80
CA HIS A 128 -18.40 6.43 -19.95
C HIS A 128 -18.70 7.71 -20.74
N GLN A 129 -18.55 7.77 -22.06
CA GLN A 129 -18.89 8.96 -22.86
C GLN A 129 -20.32 8.96 -23.43
N ARG A 130 -21.12 7.94 -23.08
CA ARG A 130 -22.51 7.77 -23.53
C ARG A 130 -23.48 8.87 -23.11
N PHE A 131 -24.40 9.22 -24.02
CA PHE A 131 -25.50 10.17 -23.78
C PHE A 131 -26.54 9.72 -22.73
N ASP A 132 -26.60 8.41 -22.44
CA ASP A 132 -27.56 7.75 -21.54
C ASP A 132 -26.88 7.09 -20.33
N ARG A 133 -25.65 7.53 -20.00
CA ARG A 133 -24.91 7.09 -18.82
C ARG A 133 -25.58 7.53 -17.50
N PRO A 134 -25.30 6.85 -16.36
CA PRO A 134 -25.75 7.24 -15.03
C PRO A 134 -25.52 8.74 -14.70
N HIS A 135 -26.42 9.35 -13.96
CA HIS A 135 -26.37 10.79 -13.65
C HIS A 135 -25.17 11.15 -12.76
N GLU A 136 -24.74 10.20 -11.95
CA GLU A 136 -23.56 10.22 -11.08
C GLU A 136 -22.26 10.40 -11.87
N LEU A 137 -22.25 10.05 -13.17
CA LEU A 137 -21.17 10.39 -14.10
C LEU A 137 -21.39 11.77 -14.73
N ASN A 138 -21.75 12.78 -13.93
CA ASN A 138 -22.07 14.11 -14.45
C ASN A 138 -20.83 14.74 -15.10
N ASN A 139 -20.96 15.11 -16.37
CA ASN A 139 -19.85 15.66 -17.16
C ASN A 139 -19.17 16.86 -16.50
N LYS A 140 -19.95 17.75 -15.88
CA LYS A 140 -19.41 18.97 -15.30
C LYS A 140 -18.55 18.71 -14.06
N GLU A 141 -18.80 17.61 -13.36
CA GLU A 141 -18.06 17.22 -12.16
C GLU A 141 -16.83 16.40 -12.53
N LEU A 142 -16.95 15.41 -13.43
CA LEU A 142 -15.81 14.66 -13.96
C LEU A 142 -14.78 15.54 -14.68
N ILE A 143 -15.24 16.48 -15.52
CA ILE A 143 -14.36 17.42 -16.22
C ILE A 143 -13.71 18.41 -15.24
N ARG A 144 -14.45 18.89 -14.23
CA ARG A 144 -13.91 19.75 -13.17
C ARG A 144 -12.82 19.03 -12.38
N ASP A 145 -13.08 17.79 -11.96
CA ASP A 145 -12.13 16.99 -11.20
C ASP A 145 -10.89 16.65 -12.01
N CYS A 146 -11.04 16.27 -13.29
CA CYS A 146 -9.92 16.11 -14.22
C CYS A 146 -9.04 17.38 -14.27
N LYS A 147 -9.64 18.56 -14.48
CA LYS A 147 -8.91 19.84 -14.52
C LYS A 147 -8.20 20.16 -13.19
N LEU A 148 -8.78 19.79 -12.05
CA LEU A 148 -8.20 20.05 -10.72
C LEU A 148 -7.15 19.02 -10.28
N LYS A 149 -7.26 17.76 -10.71
CA LYS A 149 -6.54 16.62 -10.11
C LYS A 149 -5.50 16.00 -11.05
N GLN A 150 -5.69 16.05 -12.37
CA GLN A 150 -4.87 15.30 -13.34
C GLN A 150 -3.75 16.11 -14.03
N ASN A 151 -3.68 17.44 -13.80
CA ASN A 151 -2.72 18.34 -14.48
C ASN A 151 -2.74 18.18 -16.03
N LYS A 152 -3.94 18.09 -16.61
CA LYS A 152 -4.19 17.99 -18.06
C LYS A 152 -4.76 19.31 -18.57
N SER A 153 -4.68 19.56 -19.87
CA SER A 153 -5.35 20.70 -20.48
C SER A 153 -6.87 20.54 -20.42
N ASP A 154 -7.58 21.67 -20.32
CA ASP A 154 -9.04 21.71 -20.36
C ASP A 154 -9.63 20.92 -21.52
N SER A 155 -9.04 21.08 -22.71
CA SER A 155 -9.39 20.35 -23.94
C SER A 155 -9.19 18.85 -23.84
N TRP A 156 -8.21 18.36 -23.07
CA TRP A 156 -8.02 16.92 -22.88
C TRP A 156 -9.12 16.36 -21.98
N CYS A 157 -9.44 17.04 -20.87
CA CYS A 157 -10.54 16.66 -19.98
C CYS A 157 -11.89 16.68 -20.71
N GLU A 158 -12.16 17.74 -21.48
CA GLU A 158 -13.40 17.87 -22.24
C GLU A 158 -13.54 16.80 -23.33
N ASN A 159 -12.46 16.47 -24.05
CA ASN A 159 -12.48 15.40 -25.06
C ASN A 159 -12.59 13.98 -24.47
N ASN A 160 -12.03 13.71 -23.29
CA ASN A 160 -12.02 12.38 -22.69
C ASN A 160 -13.29 12.05 -21.89
N PHE A 161 -13.88 13.03 -21.21
CA PHE A 161 -15.08 12.80 -20.37
C PHE A 161 -16.36 13.24 -21.05
N GLY A 162 -16.27 14.19 -21.99
CA GLY A 162 -17.38 14.79 -22.73
C GLY A 162 -18.32 13.78 -23.38
N GLU A 163 -19.56 14.20 -23.56
CA GLU A 163 -20.63 13.37 -24.12
C GLU A 163 -20.47 13.22 -25.64
N ILE A 164 -20.42 11.97 -26.12
CA ILE A 164 -20.54 11.65 -27.55
C ILE A 164 -22.00 11.89 -27.95
N LYS A 165 -22.22 12.63 -29.04
CA LYS A 165 -23.55 13.09 -29.41
C LYS A 165 -24.44 11.93 -29.84
N ARG A 166 -25.76 12.08 -29.67
CA ARG A 166 -26.77 11.07 -30.02
C ARG A 166 -26.70 10.64 -31.50
N GLU A 167 -26.20 11.50 -32.37
CA GLU A 167 -26.02 11.26 -33.81
C GLU A 167 -24.74 10.44 -34.13
N GLU A 168 -23.90 10.19 -33.12
CA GLU A 168 -22.63 9.43 -33.15
C GLU A 168 -22.78 8.13 -32.32
N VAL A 169 -24.02 7.64 -32.19
CA VAL A 169 -24.42 6.47 -31.40
C VAL A 169 -25.23 5.53 -32.29
N PHE A 170 -24.58 4.56 -32.92
CA PHE A 170 -25.28 3.49 -33.62
C PHE A 170 -25.37 2.26 -32.74
N VAL A 171 -26.60 1.76 -32.65
CA VAL A 171 -27.09 0.96 -31.53
C VAL A 171 -27.02 1.77 -30.20
N LYS A 172 -27.37 1.23 -29.00
CA LYS A 172 -27.67 2.03 -27.75
C LYS A 172 -27.73 1.22 -26.39
N SER A 173 -26.68 0.76 -25.70
CA SER A 173 -26.78 -0.45 -24.79
C SER A 173 -27.53 -0.33 -23.45
N PRO A 174 -27.83 -1.42 -22.71
CA PRO A 174 -27.82 -1.31 -21.25
C PRO A 174 -26.46 -0.77 -20.83
N TYR A 175 -26.40 0.17 -19.90
CA TYR A 175 -25.11 0.73 -19.47
C TYR A 175 -24.24 -0.34 -18.80
N ASP A 176 -23.00 -0.51 -19.24
CA ASP A 176 -22.12 -1.57 -18.76
C ASP A 176 -20.90 -1.03 -17.99
N SER A 177 -21.05 -0.89 -16.67
CA SER A 177 -19.97 -0.52 -15.75
C SER A 177 -18.83 -1.55 -15.67
N GLN A 178 -19.00 -2.75 -16.24
CA GLN A 178 -17.96 -3.78 -16.36
C GLN A 178 -17.34 -3.85 -17.76
N SER A 179 -17.77 -3.02 -18.73
CA SER A 179 -17.17 -2.99 -20.07
C SER A 179 -15.70 -2.63 -19.99
N VAL A 180 -14.86 -3.32 -20.78
CA VAL A 180 -13.44 -2.97 -20.89
C VAL A 180 -13.25 -1.55 -21.42
N MET A 181 -14.24 -0.99 -22.13
CA MET A 181 -14.25 0.37 -22.68
C MET A 181 -14.63 1.45 -21.66
N HIS A 182 -14.87 1.10 -20.40
CA HIS A 182 -15.10 2.04 -19.31
C HIS A 182 -13.74 2.54 -18.73
N TYR A 183 -13.55 3.86 -18.64
CA TYR A 183 -12.47 4.41 -17.81
C TYR A 183 -12.79 4.13 -16.33
N ARG A 184 -11.80 3.69 -15.53
CA ARG A 184 -11.97 3.68 -14.07
C ARG A 184 -12.06 5.13 -13.62
N ILE A 185 -13.13 5.50 -12.93
CA ILE A 185 -13.43 6.91 -12.67
C ILE A 185 -12.67 7.40 -11.43
N SER A 186 -12.42 6.51 -10.47
CA SER A 186 -11.51 6.70 -9.33
C SER A 186 -10.11 7.20 -9.73
N ASP A 187 -9.57 6.74 -10.86
CA ASP A 187 -8.27 7.19 -11.40
C ASP A 187 -8.26 8.70 -11.71
N ILE A 188 -9.43 9.36 -11.85
CA ILE A 188 -9.58 10.78 -12.20
C ILE A 188 -10.22 11.62 -11.09
N THR A 189 -11.26 11.11 -10.44
CA THR A 189 -11.94 11.82 -9.34
C THR A 189 -11.18 11.70 -8.02
N SER A 190 -10.31 10.69 -7.87
CA SER A 190 -9.76 10.28 -6.57
C SER A 190 -10.82 9.93 -5.51
N ASP A 191 -12.09 9.80 -5.92
CA ASP A 191 -13.19 9.39 -5.05
C ASP A 191 -13.57 7.94 -5.39
N SER A 192 -13.46 7.07 -4.38
CA SER A 192 -13.81 5.65 -4.48
C SER A 192 -15.31 5.37 -4.35
N GLY A 193 -16.15 6.40 -4.45
CA GLY A 193 -17.60 6.34 -4.30
C GLY A 193 -18.32 5.58 -5.42
N ALA A 194 -19.08 4.55 -5.02
CA ALA A 194 -20.14 3.84 -5.76
C ALA A 194 -19.83 3.23 -7.15
N LEU A 195 -19.35 4.01 -8.12
CA LEU A 195 -19.40 3.69 -9.55
C LEU A 195 -18.46 2.54 -9.95
N ASP A 196 -17.20 2.58 -9.52
CA ASP A 196 -16.25 1.48 -9.75
C ASP A 196 -16.52 0.24 -8.85
N ARG A 197 -17.60 0.25 -8.03
CA ARG A 197 -17.94 -0.85 -7.09
C ARG A 197 -19.01 -1.82 -7.62
N ILE A 198 -19.46 -1.66 -8.87
CA ILE A 198 -20.49 -2.51 -9.48
C ILE A 198 -19.81 -3.61 -10.33
N GLY A 199 -19.14 -4.54 -9.63
CA GLY A 199 -18.48 -5.69 -10.23
C GLY A 199 -17.58 -6.44 -9.24
N ASP A 200 -17.17 -7.66 -9.60
CA ASP A 200 -16.02 -8.33 -8.99
C ASP A 200 -14.74 -7.68 -9.56
N GLU A 201 -13.75 -7.33 -8.72
CA GLU A 201 -12.46 -6.75 -9.17
C GLU A 201 -11.77 -7.63 -10.21
N ASP A 202 -11.96 -8.96 -10.11
CA ASP A 202 -11.39 -9.93 -11.04
C ASP A 202 -12.09 -9.92 -12.43
N GLU A 203 -13.23 -9.24 -12.57
CA GLU A 203 -14.02 -9.12 -13.81
C GLU A 203 -13.83 -7.77 -14.52
N LEU A 204 -13.44 -6.70 -13.81
CA LEU A 204 -13.21 -5.34 -14.38
C LEU A 204 -11.98 -5.21 -15.31
N ASN A 205 -11.29 -6.32 -15.60
CA ASN A 205 -10.01 -6.34 -16.31
C ASN A 205 -10.04 -7.26 -17.56
N VAL A 206 -11.24 -7.68 -17.98
CA VAL A 206 -11.48 -8.58 -19.11
C VAL A 206 -12.71 -8.09 -19.88
N LEU A 207 -12.95 -8.62 -21.09
CA LEU A 207 -14.16 -8.29 -21.83
C LEU A 207 -15.43 -8.72 -21.07
N SER A 208 -16.39 -7.81 -20.95
CA SER A 208 -17.70 -8.07 -20.33
C SER A 208 -18.56 -9.02 -21.18
N LEU A 209 -19.76 -9.36 -20.71
CA LEU A 209 -20.73 -10.08 -21.56
C LEU A 209 -21.28 -9.18 -22.69
N THR A 210 -21.38 -7.87 -22.47
CA THR A 210 -21.86 -6.90 -23.47
C THR A 210 -20.81 -6.67 -24.55
N ASP A 211 -19.53 -6.49 -24.17
CA ASP A 211 -18.39 -6.37 -25.10
C ASP A 211 -18.38 -7.55 -26.09
N LYS A 212 -18.48 -8.77 -25.55
CA LYS A 212 -18.47 -10.04 -26.30
C LYS A 212 -19.68 -10.22 -27.21
N ARG A 213 -20.86 -9.79 -26.77
CA ARG A 213 -22.09 -9.80 -27.57
C ARG A 213 -22.02 -8.81 -28.72
N TYR A 214 -21.64 -7.58 -28.44
CA TYR A 214 -21.58 -6.52 -29.44
C TYR A 214 -20.53 -6.83 -30.52
N ILE A 215 -19.32 -7.24 -30.12
CA ILE A 215 -18.25 -7.49 -31.09
C ILE A 215 -18.56 -8.69 -32.00
N ALA A 216 -19.23 -9.71 -31.47
CA ALA A 216 -19.75 -10.81 -32.27
C ALA A 216 -20.88 -10.35 -33.21
N MET A 217 -21.79 -9.50 -32.75
CA MET A 217 -22.84 -8.92 -33.61
C MET A 217 -22.27 -8.09 -34.77
N LEU A 218 -21.14 -7.39 -34.59
CA LEU A 218 -20.46 -6.68 -35.67
C LEU A 218 -19.75 -7.61 -36.67
N TYR A 219 -18.95 -8.56 -36.17
CA TYR A 219 -17.93 -9.24 -36.98
C TYR A 219 -18.15 -10.76 -37.15
N ASN A 220 -18.91 -11.39 -36.25
CA ASN A 220 -19.21 -12.82 -36.30
C ASN A 220 -20.71 -13.09 -35.99
N PRO A 221 -21.65 -12.60 -36.83
CA PRO A 221 -23.09 -12.73 -36.58
C PRO A 221 -23.61 -14.19 -36.64
N GLN A 222 -22.74 -15.16 -36.93
CA GLN A 222 -23.04 -16.59 -36.86
C GLN A 222 -22.88 -17.15 -35.43
N LEU A 223 -22.17 -16.44 -34.54
CA LEU A 223 -21.90 -16.89 -33.18
C LEU A 223 -23.15 -16.69 -32.30
N SER A 224 -23.81 -17.79 -31.92
CA SER A 224 -25.08 -17.72 -31.21
C SER A 224 -24.96 -17.11 -29.81
N ASP A 225 -25.99 -16.40 -29.36
CA ASP A 225 -26.07 -15.79 -28.02
C ASP A 225 -25.86 -16.82 -26.88
N LYS A 226 -26.27 -18.08 -27.13
CA LYS A 226 -26.05 -19.23 -26.25
C LYS A 226 -24.57 -19.64 -26.20
N ASP A 227 -23.86 -19.57 -27.31
CA ASP A 227 -22.43 -19.86 -27.39
C ASP A 227 -21.59 -18.72 -26.81
N ILE A 228 -21.98 -17.47 -27.04
CA ILE A 228 -21.35 -16.30 -26.42
C ILE A 228 -21.42 -16.41 -24.89
N LEU A 229 -22.59 -16.73 -24.33
CA LEU A 229 -22.78 -16.95 -22.90
C LEU A 229 -22.02 -18.18 -22.36
N ARG A 230 -21.86 -19.24 -23.17
CA ARG A 230 -21.06 -20.43 -22.83
C ARG A 230 -19.57 -20.09 -22.75
N MET A 231 -19.04 -19.45 -23.78
CA MET A 231 -17.64 -19.03 -23.88
C MET A 231 -17.30 -18.00 -22.82
N HIS A 232 -18.18 -17.02 -22.56
CA HIS A 232 -17.95 -15.99 -21.53
C HIS A 232 -17.75 -16.63 -20.14
N LYS A 233 -18.53 -17.67 -19.79
CA LYS A 233 -18.35 -18.43 -18.53
C LYS A 233 -17.03 -19.19 -18.46
N GLN A 234 -16.49 -19.64 -19.60
CA GLN A 234 -15.17 -20.28 -19.67
C GLN A 234 -14.05 -19.22 -19.51
N ASP A 235 -14.18 -18.08 -20.19
CA ASP A 235 -13.24 -16.97 -20.03
C ASP A 235 -13.17 -16.46 -18.58
N LEU A 236 -14.28 -16.40 -17.85
CA LEU A 236 -14.27 -16.02 -16.42
C LEU A 236 -13.48 -17.02 -15.55
N GLN A 237 -13.46 -18.31 -15.91
CA GLN A 237 -12.66 -19.31 -15.22
C GLN A 237 -11.17 -19.20 -15.60
N GLU A 238 -10.87 -18.94 -16.89
CA GLU A 238 -9.52 -18.61 -17.36
C GLU A 238 -8.99 -17.34 -16.67
N GLN A 239 -9.84 -16.32 -16.52
CA GLN A 239 -9.51 -15.03 -15.91
C GLN A 239 -9.19 -15.15 -14.41
N LYS A 240 -10.04 -15.81 -13.62
CA LYS A 240 -9.79 -15.95 -12.17
C LYS A 240 -8.57 -16.83 -11.87
N LYS A 241 -8.19 -17.73 -12.79
CA LYS A 241 -6.88 -18.40 -12.77
C LYS A 241 -5.74 -17.43 -13.10
N PHE A 242 -5.82 -16.74 -14.24
CA PHE A 242 -4.78 -15.80 -14.71
C PHE A 242 -4.49 -14.70 -13.67
N ILE A 243 -5.52 -14.13 -13.05
CA ILE A 243 -5.38 -13.10 -12.02
C ILE A 243 -4.68 -13.65 -10.79
N LYS A 244 -5.03 -14.86 -10.32
CA LYS A 244 -4.35 -15.48 -9.17
C LYS A 244 -2.85 -15.71 -9.44
N GLU A 245 -2.52 -16.17 -10.65
CA GLU A 245 -1.13 -16.39 -11.06
C GLU A 245 -0.36 -15.06 -11.20
N SER A 246 -1.00 -14.02 -11.75
CA SER A 246 -0.40 -12.68 -11.94
C SER A 246 -0.23 -11.91 -10.63
N LYS A 247 -1.19 -11.99 -9.70
CA LYS A 247 -1.09 -11.41 -8.35
C LYS A 247 0.10 -12.02 -7.59
N LEU A 248 0.37 -13.32 -7.78
CA LEU A 248 1.52 -14.02 -7.18
C LEU A 248 2.86 -13.64 -7.84
N ASP A 249 2.94 -13.60 -9.17
CA ASP A 249 4.16 -13.16 -9.90
C ASP A 249 4.54 -11.71 -9.54
N TYR A 250 3.56 -10.81 -9.50
CA TYR A 250 3.77 -9.40 -9.13
C TYR A 250 4.27 -9.24 -7.68
N GLN A 251 3.72 -10.01 -6.73
CA GLN A 251 4.25 -10.09 -5.36
C GLN A 251 5.70 -10.61 -5.34
N GLN A 252 6.03 -11.64 -6.13
CA GLN A 252 7.40 -12.15 -6.22
C GLN A 252 8.38 -11.15 -6.85
N LYS A 253 7.98 -10.41 -7.88
CA LYS A 253 8.77 -9.30 -8.46
C LYS A 253 9.06 -8.22 -7.42
N ILE A 254 8.05 -7.79 -6.66
CA ILE A 254 8.21 -6.82 -5.56
C ILE A 254 9.20 -7.33 -4.51
N LEU A 255 9.09 -8.58 -4.07
CA LEU A 255 9.99 -9.16 -3.05
C LEU A 255 11.41 -9.45 -3.56
N GLN A 256 11.63 -9.41 -4.88
CA GLN A 256 12.96 -9.50 -5.49
C GLN A 256 13.70 -8.15 -5.53
N LEU A 257 13.02 -7.02 -5.31
CA LEU A 257 13.64 -5.69 -5.23
C LEU A 257 14.62 -5.61 -4.04
N LYS A 258 15.90 -5.40 -4.36
CA LYS A 258 17.02 -5.32 -3.41
C LYS A 258 18.18 -4.51 -3.95
N THR A 259 18.96 -3.93 -3.06
CA THR A 259 20.30 -3.36 -3.32
C THR A 259 21.31 -4.04 -2.38
N ALA A 260 22.55 -3.54 -2.31
CA ALA A 260 23.53 -4.05 -1.33
C ALA A 260 23.17 -3.67 0.13
N SER A 261 22.35 -2.63 0.33
CA SER A 261 21.95 -2.11 1.65
C SER A 261 20.43 -2.10 1.91
N CYS A 262 19.57 -2.31 0.92
CA CYS A 262 18.11 -2.35 1.08
C CYS A 262 17.48 -3.64 0.53
N LYS A 263 16.31 -4.00 1.07
CA LYS A 263 15.40 -5.03 0.57
C LYS A 263 13.96 -4.67 0.89
N VAL A 264 13.02 -5.23 0.16
CA VAL A 264 11.59 -5.08 0.47
C VAL A 264 11.15 -6.08 1.55
N LEU A 265 10.32 -5.63 2.49
CA LEU A 265 9.63 -6.43 3.50
C LEU A 265 8.18 -6.71 3.06
N GLU A 266 7.78 -7.98 3.14
CA GLU A 266 6.43 -8.44 2.80
C GLU A 266 5.35 -7.90 3.75
N THR A 267 4.14 -7.65 3.21
CA THR A 267 2.95 -7.24 3.97
C THR A 267 2.72 -8.18 5.17
N GLY A 268 2.50 -7.61 6.36
CA GLY A 268 2.26 -8.37 7.60
C GLY A 268 3.50 -9.05 8.20
N LYS A 269 4.69 -8.98 7.58
CA LYS A 269 5.95 -9.38 8.22
C LYS A 269 6.56 -8.23 9.01
N GLN A 270 7.26 -8.57 10.09
CA GLN A 270 8.02 -7.63 10.90
C GLN A 270 9.49 -7.61 10.49
N SER A 271 10.09 -6.41 10.54
CA SER A 271 11.53 -6.20 10.63
C SER A 271 12.05 -6.66 12.01
N ILE A 272 13.36 -6.80 12.17
CA ILE A 272 13.97 -7.28 13.44
C ILE A 272 13.67 -6.31 14.60
N ASP A 273 13.50 -5.02 14.31
CA ASP A 273 13.06 -3.97 15.24
C ASP A 273 11.53 -3.82 15.37
N GLY A 274 10.75 -4.75 14.80
CA GLY A 274 9.31 -4.88 15.01
C GLY A 274 8.40 -4.03 14.11
N LYS A 275 8.94 -3.16 13.26
CA LYS A 275 8.13 -2.37 12.31
C LYS A 275 7.60 -3.26 11.18
N TYR A 276 6.36 -3.02 10.74
CA TYR A 276 5.64 -3.81 9.73
C TYR A 276 4.59 -2.98 9.01
N CYS A 277 4.11 -3.46 7.87
CA CYS A 277 2.99 -2.87 7.13
C CYS A 277 1.73 -3.73 7.23
N ASN A 278 0.62 -3.13 7.66
CA ASN A 278 -0.71 -3.78 7.64
C ASN A 278 -1.25 -3.97 6.21
N LYS A 279 -0.84 -3.10 5.27
CA LYS A 279 -1.11 -3.18 3.84
C LYS A 279 0.11 -2.67 3.09
N GLY A 280 0.45 -3.30 1.97
CA GLY A 280 1.64 -2.94 1.19
C GLY A 280 2.95 -3.33 1.88
N TYR A 281 4.05 -2.87 1.30
CA TYR A 281 5.41 -3.31 1.57
C TYR A 281 6.27 -2.18 2.14
N MET A 282 7.26 -2.51 2.97
CA MET A 282 8.21 -1.52 3.54
C MET A 282 9.61 -1.70 2.95
N ILE A 283 10.34 -0.60 2.77
CA ILE A 283 11.77 -0.64 2.42
C ILE A 283 12.58 -0.74 3.71
N ILE A 284 13.33 -1.82 3.89
CA ILE A 284 14.18 -2.05 5.07
C ILE A 284 15.63 -2.31 4.69
N GLY A 285 16.53 -2.29 5.67
CA GLY A 285 17.93 -2.64 5.46
C GLY A 285 18.08 -4.09 4.99
N SER A 286 19.10 -4.36 4.18
CA SER A 286 19.45 -5.72 3.76
C SER A 286 19.75 -6.64 4.96
N ASP A 287 20.22 -6.06 6.06
CA ASP A 287 20.37 -6.66 7.40
C ASP A 287 19.06 -7.11 8.07
N GLY A 288 17.89 -6.59 7.69
CA GLY A 288 16.59 -6.94 8.26
C GLY A 288 16.02 -5.93 9.27
N TYR A 289 16.73 -4.85 9.58
CA TYR A 289 16.23 -3.77 10.41
C TYR A 289 15.61 -2.65 9.56
N SER A 290 14.56 -2.00 10.04
CA SER A 290 14.05 -0.77 9.42
C SER A 290 15.08 0.36 9.47
N PHE A 291 14.83 1.46 8.77
CA PHE A 291 15.63 2.67 8.89
C PHE A 291 15.04 3.62 9.96
N PRO A 292 15.86 4.46 10.63
CA PRO A 292 15.37 5.50 11.55
C PRO A 292 14.57 6.61 10.84
N ASP A 293 14.94 6.89 9.57
CA ASP A 293 14.30 7.88 8.70
C ASP A 293 12.81 7.59 8.54
N GLU A 294 11.99 8.56 8.93
CA GLU A 294 10.53 8.44 8.96
C GLU A 294 9.95 8.27 7.56
N ASN A 295 10.64 8.79 6.54
CA ASN A 295 10.27 8.62 5.14
C ASN A 295 10.45 7.18 4.65
N MET A 296 11.38 6.42 5.26
CA MET A 296 11.64 5.02 4.92
C MET A 296 10.76 4.04 5.72
N GLY A 297 10.04 4.51 6.74
CA GLY A 297 9.01 3.76 7.46
C GLY A 297 7.65 3.71 6.75
N ILE A 298 7.55 4.25 5.52
CA ILE A 298 6.31 4.32 4.74
C ILE A 298 6.02 2.97 4.07
N CYS A 299 4.73 2.60 4.03
CA CYS A 299 4.23 1.44 3.32
C CYS A 299 3.81 1.81 1.88
N TYR A 300 4.23 1.02 0.90
CA TYR A 300 3.95 1.25 -0.52
C TYR A 300 3.15 0.10 -1.14
N SER A 301 2.26 0.41 -2.09
CA SER A 301 1.34 -0.54 -2.73
C SER A 301 1.91 -1.29 -3.93
N ASP A 302 2.88 -0.69 -4.61
CA ASP A 302 3.22 -0.98 -6.00
C ASP A 302 4.73 -1.01 -6.27
N PHE A 303 5.10 -1.72 -7.34
CA PHE A 303 6.48 -2.00 -7.71
C PHE A 303 7.25 -0.73 -8.13
N GLU A 304 6.62 0.17 -8.87
CA GLU A 304 7.30 1.35 -9.41
C GLU A 304 7.62 2.37 -8.33
N THR A 305 6.68 2.66 -7.43
CA THR A 305 6.95 3.52 -6.26
C THR A 305 8.03 2.90 -5.37
N LEU A 306 8.00 1.58 -5.13
CA LEU A 306 9.05 0.90 -4.37
C LEU A 306 10.43 1.03 -5.04
N ARG A 307 10.54 0.70 -6.33
CA ARG A 307 11.75 0.80 -7.14
C ARG A 307 12.32 2.22 -7.11
N ASP A 308 11.49 3.22 -7.36
CA ASP A 308 11.95 4.60 -7.51
C ASP A 308 12.27 5.24 -6.16
N LYS A 309 11.59 4.84 -5.08
CA LYS A 309 11.99 5.19 -3.71
C LYS A 309 13.30 4.51 -3.29
N MET A 310 13.51 3.24 -3.63
CA MET A 310 14.80 2.55 -3.41
C MET A 310 15.95 3.17 -4.20
N ASN A 311 15.69 3.74 -5.38
CA ASN A 311 16.68 4.49 -6.15
C ASN A 311 16.94 5.91 -5.57
N PHE A 312 15.91 6.54 -5.00
CA PHE A 312 16.00 7.89 -4.41
C PHE A 312 16.67 7.92 -3.03
N TYR A 313 16.40 6.93 -2.17
CA TYR A 313 16.93 6.90 -0.81
C TYR A 313 18.43 6.57 -0.80
N GLY A 314 19.28 7.54 -0.43
CA GLY A 314 20.73 7.35 -0.34
C GLY A 314 21.17 6.18 0.55
N SER A 315 20.39 5.84 1.58
CA SER A 315 20.55 4.65 2.42
C SER A 315 20.55 3.33 1.61
N CYS A 316 19.86 3.29 0.48
CA CYS A 316 19.78 2.14 -0.44
C CYS A 316 20.89 2.12 -1.50
N GLY A 317 21.63 3.22 -1.68
CA GLY A 317 22.83 3.30 -2.51
C GLY A 317 24.12 2.86 -1.82
N LEU A 318 24.05 2.38 -0.57
CA LEU A 318 25.20 2.01 0.23
C LEU A 318 25.69 0.58 -0.05
N THR A 319 26.99 0.37 0.09
CA THR A 319 27.55 -0.98 0.26
C THR A 319 27.19 -1.55 1.64
N THR A 320 27.22 -2.87 1.79
CA THR A 320 26.90 -3.55 3.05
C THR A 320 27.84 -3.15 4.21
N SER A 321 29.10 -2.81 3.93
CA SER A 321 30.06 -2.29 4.92
C SER A 321 29.76 -0.85 5.34
N GLN A 322 29.34 0.02 4.41
CA GLN A 322 28.86 1.37 4.71
C GLN A 322 27.58 1.33 5.55
N LEU A 323 26.61 0.48 5.20
CA LEU A 323 25.40 0.25 6.01
C LEU A 323 25.78 -0.17 7.42
N ALA A 324 26.62 -1.20 7.59
CA ALA A 324 27.07 -1.66 8.91
C ALA A 324 27.78 -0.56 9.72
N SER A 325 28.49 0.37 9.07
CA SER A 325 29.09 1.52 9.74
C SER A 325 28.08 2.61 10.11
N GLN A 326 27.07 2.84 9.27
CA GLN A 326 25.97 3.75 9.57
C GLN A 326 25.10 3.23 10.71
N ARG A 327 24.82 1.91 10.75
CA ARG A 327 24.15 1.22 11.87
C ARG A 327 24.88 1.43 13.19
N ARG A 328 26.21 1.29 13.21
CA ARG A 328 27.02 1.60 14.40
C ARG A 328 26.88 3.08 14.81
N ASN A 329 27.02 4.01 13.86
CA ASN A 329 26.89 5.44 14.14
C ASN A 329 25.50 5.81 14.70
N TRP A 330 24.42 5.28 14.13
CA TRP A 330 23.07 5.45 14.68
C TRP A 330 22.94 4.85 16.09
N ASN A 331 23.43 3.62 16.31
CA ASN A 331 23.39 2.99 17.63
C ASN A 331 24.12 3.82 18.70
N GLU A 332 25.28 4.40 18.39
CA GLU A 332 26.02 5.25 19.32
C GLU A 332 25.31 6.58 19.59
N ASN A 333 24.88 7.30 18.54
CA ASN A 333 24.15 8.56 18.71
C ASN A 333 22.79 8.39 19.40
N SER A 334 22.19 7.19 19.32
CA SER A 334 20.92 6.86 19.99
C SER A 334 21.04 6.53 21.49
N LYS A 335 22.24 6.53 22.07
CA LYS A 335 22.46 6.19 23.49
C LYS A 335 22.00 7.26 24.47
N GLU A 336 21.88 8.52 24.04
CA GLU A 336 21.46 9.62 24.91
C GLU A 336 20.51 10.57 24.19
N PHE A 337 19.55 11.13 24.93
CA PHE A 337 18.74 12.24 24.46
C PHE A 337 18.29 13.13 25.62
N GLY A 338 18.59 14.43 25.54
CA GLY A 338 18.27 15.39 26.59
C GLY A 338 18.80 14.98 27.97
N ASN A 339 17.92 14.88 28.96
CA ASN A 339 18.25 14.44 30.33
C ASN A 339 18.37 12.90 30.49
N CYS A 340 18.18 12.13 29.42
CA CYS A 340 18.08 10.68 29.46
C CYS A 340 19.24 9.97 28.74
N LYS A 341 19.47 8.73 29.15
CA LYS A 341 20.32 7.75 28.46
C LYS A 341 19.63 6.40 28.34
N ARG A 342 20.02 5.63 27.34
CA ARG A 342 19.63 4.23 27.14
C ARG A 342 20.27 3.34 28.22
N LEU A 343 19.50 2.39 28.71
CA LEU A 343 19.94 1.30 29.58
C LEU A 343 20.02 0.03 28.73
N GLU A 344 21.20 -0.57 28.64
CA GLU A 344 21.47 -1.78 27.85
C GLU A 344 20.83 -3.03 28.50
N THR A 345 20.60 -4.08 27.70
CA THR A 345 19.97 -5.33 28.17
C THR A 345 20.73 -5.95 29.35
N GLY A 346 20.02 -6.36 30.39
CA GLY A 346 20.58 -6.95 31.60
C GLY A 346 21.23 -5.96 32.59
N ILE A 347 21.42 -4.69 32.22
CA ILE A 347 21.96 -3.67 33.14
C ILE A 347 20.84 -3.13 34.03
N THR A 348 21.12 -2.98 35.33
CA THR A 348 20.17 -2.46 36.33
C THR A 348 20.28 -0.95 36.52
N ASN A 349 19.13 -0.29 36.65
CA ASN A 349 19.06 1.08 37.18
C ASN A 349 19.28 1.12 38.71
N ASN A 350 19.41 2.33 39.27
CA ASN A 350 19.68 2.53 40.70
C ASN A 350 18.57 1.95 41.62
N GLN A 351 17.38 1.75 41.05
CA GLN A 351 16.19 1.18 41.68
C GLN A 351 16.09 -0.35 41.54
N GLY A 352 17.09 -1.00 40.94
CA GLY A 352 17.23 -2.45 40.84
C GLY A 352 16.52 -3.12 39.65
N TYR A 353 15.86 -2.35 38.79
CA TYR A 353 15.15 -2.90 37.63
C TYR A 353 16.03 -2.94 36.38
N SER A 354 15.81 -3.94 35.52
CA SER A 354 16.50 -4.14 34.25
C SER A 354 15.56 -4.76 33.21
N CYS A 355 15.96 -4.74 31.93
CA CYS A 355 15.28 -5.48 30.87
C CYS A 355 16.01 -6.79 30.58
N THR A 356 15.29 -7.91 30.64
CA THR A 356 15.81 -9.24 30.27
C THR A 356 15.98 -9.41 28.76
N GLN A 357 15.23 -8.64 27.97
CA GLN A 357 15.36 -8.52 26.51
C GLN A 357 15.10 -7.06 26.10
N GLY A 358 15.82 -6.57 25.09
CA GLY A 358 15.72 -5.19 24.63
C GLY A 358 16.35 -4.17 25.59
N TYR A 359 16.02 -2.90 25.35
CA TYR A 359 16.63 -1.73 26.00
C TYR A 359 15.60 -1.01 26.87
N SER A 360 16.06 -0.30 27.90
CA SER A 360 15.27 0.72 28.59
C SER A 360 15.91 2.10 28.47
N TYR A 361 15.36 3.08 29.18
CA TYR A 361 15.96 4.41 29.35
C TYR A 361 15.79 4.88 30.79
N VAL A 362 16.72 5.73 31.22
CA VAL A 362 16.87 6.26 32.57
C VAL A 362 17.37 7.70 32.49
N THR A 363 17.39 8.41 33.61
CA THR A 363 18.14 9.67 33.71
C THR A 363 19.62 9.46 33.41
N ARG A 364 20.35 10.52 33.07
CA ARG A 364 21.82 10.49 32.96
C ARG A 364 22.48 9.90 34.23
N GLU A 365 21.89 10.17 35.39
CA GLU A 365 22.28 9.66 36.72
C GLU A 365 21.92 8.19 36.99
N ASN A 366 21.33 7.46 36.02
CA ASN A 366 20.92 6.05 36.10
C ASN A 366 19.65 5.78 36.92
N ASP A 367 18.80 6.79 37.12
CA ASP A 367 17.51 6.65 37.82
C ASP A 367 16.36 6.30 36.88
N LEU A 368 15.47 5.44 37.35
CA LEU A 368 14.22 5.07 36.71
C LEU A 368 13.31 6.29 36.49
N ILE A 369 12.74 6.38 35.29
CA ILE A 369 11.72 7.37 34.93
C ILE A 369 10.34 6.71 35.01
N GLY A 370 9.48 7.20 35.90
CA GLY A 370 8.18 6.60 36.19
C GLY A 370 8.26 5.44 37.20
N ASP A 371 7.16 4.72 37.38
CA ASP A 371 7.07 3.66 38.41
C ASP A 371 7.56 2.27 37.95
N LYS A 372 7.81 2.06 36.65
CA LYS A 372 8.24 0.77 36.07
C LYS A 372 9.18 0.98 34.89
N THR A 373 10.14 0.07 34.75
CA THR A 373 11.05 0.01 33.58
C THR A 373 10.28 -0.44 32.33
N MET A 374 10.31 0.38 31.27
CA MET A 374 9.76 0.00 29.97
C MET A 374 10.85 -0.61 29.09
N CYS A 375 10.59 -1.77 28.50
CA CYS A 375 11.54 -2.50 27.66
C CYS A 375 11.10 -2.47 26.20
N LEU A 376 11.95 -1.91 25.33
CA LEU A 376 11.71 -1.82 23.89
C LEU A 376 12.78 -2.60 23.12
N ILE A 377 12.36 -3.33 22.08
CA ILE A 377 13.20 -4.33 21.40
C ILE A 377 14.30 -3.74 20.49
N SER A 378 14.37 -2.42 20.31
CA SER A 378 15.33 -1.80 19.37
C SER A 378 15.88 -0.46 19.85
N SER A 379 17.10 -0.16 19.37
CA SER A 379 17.81 1.11 19.55
C SER A 379 17.07 2.32 18.94
N ASP A 380 16.24 2.12 17.91
CA ASP A 380 15.43 3.18 17.30
C ASP A 380 14.18 3.47 18.15
N ALA A 381 13.44 2.43 18.56
CA ALA A 381 12.24 2.58 19.37
C ALA A 381 12.53 3.25 20.72
N ILE A 382 13.62 2.86 21.39
CA ILE A 382 14.01 3.45 22.68
C ILE A 382 14.50 4.91 22.55
N TYR A 383 15.09 5.27 21.41
CA TYR A 383 15.48 6.65 21.13
C TYR A 383 14.26 7.53 20.84
N LYS A 384 13.33 7.08 19.99
CA LYS A 384 12.07 7.80 19.74
C LYS A 384 11.21 7.95 21.00
N GLU A 385 11.23 6.97 21.91
CA GLU A 385 10.62 7.12 23.23
C GLU A 385 11.30 8.23 24.06
N MET A 386 12.63 8.23 24.17
CA MET A 386 13.34 9.34 24.85
C MET A 386 13.06 10.70 24.20
N GLN A 387 12.90 10.77 22.87
CA GLN A 387 12.52 11.99 22.16
C GLN A 387 11.11 12.47 22.49
N ASN A 388 10.16 11.57 22.75
CA ASN A 388 8.78 11.91 23.10
C ASN A 388 8.57 12.10 24.62
N ASN A 389 9.45 11.57 25.46
CA ASN A 389 9.26 11.57 26.90
C ASN A 389 9.49 12.94 27.55
N GLN A 390 8.54 13.38 28.39
CA GLN A 390 8.58 14.69 29.04
C GLN A 390 9.85 14.91 29.88
N VAL A 391 10.31 13.92 30.66
CA VAL A 391 11.46 14.08 31.57
C VAL A 391 12.76 14.26 30.78
N CYS A 392 12.91 13.53 29.69
CA CYS A 392 14.06 13.67 28.79
C CYS A 392 14.12 15.07 28.14
N ASN A 393 12.96 15.66 27.83
CA ASN A 393 12.81 16.99 27.24
C ASN A 393 12.77 18.17 28.24
N MET A 394 12.77 17.93 29.56
CA MET A 394 12.74 19.01 30.55
C MET A 394 13.94 19.96 30.39
N ASN A 395 13.71 21.27 30.54
CA ASN A 395 14.81 22.21 30.67
C ASN A 395 15.56 22.03 32.01
N ALA A 396 16.74 22.65 32.13
CA ALA A 396 17.60 22.50 33.29
C ALA A 396 17.04 23.06 34.61
N GLN A 397 15.92 23.81 34.61
CA GLN A 397 15.22 24.20 35.83
C GLN A 397 14.19 23.13 36.22
N ASP A 398 13.34 22.72 35.29
CA ASP A 398 12.29 21.72 35.55
C ASP A 398 12.89 20.35 35.89
N PHE A 399 13.99 19.95 35.26
CA PHE A 399 14.69 18.71 35.62
C PHE A 399 15.31 18.76 37.03
N ARG A 400 15.72 19.95 37.52
CA ARG A 400 16.15 20.12 38.93
C ARG A 400 14.98 20.03 39.90
N ILE A 401 13.80 20.56 39.53
CA ILE A 401 12.57 20.42 40.32
C ILE A 401 12.14 18.95 40.37
N TYR A 402 12.12 18.27 39.22
CA TYR A 402 11.83 16.83 39.11
C TYR A 402 12.74 15.98 40.01
N LYS A 403 14.07 16.16 39.94
CA LYS A 403 15.00 15.41 40.80
C LYS A 403 14.79 15.69 42.29
N ARG A 404 14.45 16.94 42.68
CA ARG A 404 14.10 17.24 44.08
C ARG A 404 12.82 16.51 44.51
N LEU A 405 11.77 16.51 43.67
CA LEU A 405 10.53 15.79 43.96
C LEU A 405 10.73 14.28 44.06
N GLN A 406 11.61 13.69 43.23
CA GLN A 406 12.00 12.28 43.35
C GLN A 406 12.74 11.97 44.67
N GLN A 407 13.65 12.86 45.10
CA GLN A 407 14.32 12.73 46.41
C GLN A 407 13.33 12.89 47.58
N GLU A 408 12.39 13.84 47.50
CA GLU A 408 11.31 14.00 48.49
C GLU A 408 10.39 12.76 48.54
N GLN A 409 10.09 12.16 47.38
CA GLN A 409 9.28 10.93 47.29
C GLN A 409 10.02 9.71 47.85
N LEU A 410 11.32 9.59 47.58
CA LEU A 410 12.20 8.56 48.17
C LEU A 410 12.23 8.66 49.70
N GLN A 411 12.50 9.85 50.25
CA GLN A 411 12.53 10.09 51.69
C GLN A 411 11.19 9.81 52.39
N ARG A 412 10.06 9.94 51.68
CA ARG A 412 8.74 9.48 52.16
C ARG A 412 8.62 7.95 52.12
N LYS A 413 9.00 7.29 51.01
CA LYS A 413 8.97 5.81 50.89
C LYS A 413 9.89 5.12 51.89
N MET A 414 10.97 5.76 52.32
CA MET A 414 11.88 5.25 53.37
C MET A 414 11.24 5.13 54.76
N LYS A 415 9.97 5.55 54.97
CA LYS A 415 9.30 5.52 56.29
C LYS A 415 7.85 5.05 56.19
N THR A 416 7.46 4.16 57.08
CA THR A 416 6.06 3.70 57.23
C THR A 416 5.49 4.16 58.57
N LYS A 417 4.33 3.64 58.99
CA LYS A 417 3.80 3.90 60.34
C LYS A 417 4.71 3.31 61.43
N SER A 418 5.28 2.13 61.18
CA SER A 418 5.95 1.28 62.17
C SER A 418 7.47 1.17 61.98
N CYS A 419 7.96 1.38 60.75
CA CYS A 419 9.36 1.19 60.38
C CYS A 419 9.96 2.44 59.71
N GLU A 420 11.27 2.57 59.75
CA GLU A 420 12.03 3.50 58.92
C GLU A 420 13.39 2.92 58.52
N ILE A 421 13.85 3.34 57.33
CA ILE A 421 15.16 2.99 56.79
C ILE A 421 16.16 4.07 57.18
N VAL A 422 17.30 3.63 57.71
CA VAL A 422 18.38 4.46 58.22
C VAL A 422 19.71 4.00 57.64
N ASN A 423 20.71 4.88 57.68
CA ASN A 423 22.08 4.50 57.34
C ASN A 423 22.63 3.45 58.34
N SER A 424 23.64 2.70 57.92
CA SER A 424 24.21 1.58 58.65
C SER A 424 25.05 1.99 59.86
N GLU A 425 25.46 3.25 59.97
CA GLU A 425 26.29 3.76 61.06
C GLU A 425 25.56 3.80 62.42
N SER A 426 25.75 2.75 63.24
CA SER A 426 25.45 2.73 64.67
C SER A 426 26.65 2.27 65.48
N LYS A 427 26.74 2.71 66.75
CA LYS A 427 27.74 2.25 67.72
C LYS A 427 27.55 0.78 68.16
N ARG A 428 26.45 0.13 67.75
CA ARG A 428 26.07 -1.24 68.17
C ARG A 428 26.00 -2.25 67.04
N PHE A 429 25.98 -1.81 65.79
CA PHE A 429 25.87 -2.68 64.62
C PHE A 429 26.51 -2.00 63.41
N THR A 430 27.23 -2.76 62.60
CA THR A 430 27.98 -2.25 61.45
C THR A 430 27.72 -3.18 60.27
N CYS A 431 27.23 -2.62 59.16
CA CYS A 431 27.02 -3.38 57.94
C CYS A 431 28.34 -3.63 57.19
N PRO A 432 28.41 -4.63 56.29
CA PRO A 432 29.54 -4.81 55.39
C PRO A 432 29.79 -3.59 54.50
N GLU A 433 31.02 -3.45 54.01
CA GLU A 433 31.40 -2.42 53.04
C GLU A 433 30.52 -2.50 51.78
N GLY A 434 30.01 -1.35 51.33
CA GLY A 434 29.03 -1.27 50.23
C GLY A 434 27.58 -1.58 50.59
N PHE A 435 27.24 -1.77 51.87
CA PHE A 435 25.86 -1.95 52.35
C PHE A 435 25.47 -0.84 53.35
N GLU A 436 25.08 0.31 52.81
CA GLU A 436 24.89 1.54 53.59
C GLU A 436 23.55 1.66 54.33
N TYR A 437 22.57 0.79 54.09
CA TYR A 437 21.19 0.94 54.59
C TYR A 437 20.68 -0.26 55.40
N ARG A 438 19.78 0.00 56.36
CA ARG A 438 19.12 -1.03 57.19
C ARG A 438 17.71 -0.60 57.63
N ILE A 439 16.85 -1.56 57.98
CA ILE A 439 15.45 -1.31 58.39
C ILE A 439 15.34 -1.39 59.93
N THR A 440 14.80 -0.34 60.54
CA THR A 440 14.62 -0.20 61.99
C THR A 440 13.19 0.12 62.36
N TYR A 441 12.76 -0.22 63.58
CA TYR A 441 11.47 0.22 64.10
C TYR A 441 11.49 1.75 64.30
N ARG A 442 10.42 2.42 63.87
CA ARG A 442 10.36 3.87 63.78
C ARG A 442 10.54 4.53 65.15
N GLY A 443 11.52 5.43 65.26
CA GLY A 443 11.93 6.08 66.50
C GLY A 443 12.90 5.27 67.37
N ASN A 444 13.35 4.08 66.94
CA ASN A 444 14.35 3.27 67.67
C ASN A 444 15.41 2.68 66.72
N VAL A 445 16.44 3.49 66.45
CA VAL A 445 17.54 3.25 65.50
C VAL A 445 18.46 2.05 65.87
N ASP A 446 18.35 1.53 67.09
CA ASP A 446 19.03 0.29 67.52
C ASP A 446 18.12 -0.95 67.45
N SER A 447 16.80 -0.79 67.35
CA SER A 447 15.86 -1.89 67.21
C SER A 447 15.67 -2.23 65.73
N MET A 448 16.48 -3.17 65.25
CA MET A 448 16.41 -3.64 63.85
C MET A 448 15.20 -4.54 63.63
N VAL A 449 14.55 -4.38 62.48
CA VAL A 449 13.40 -5.21 62.07
C VAL A 449 13.86 -6.56 61.50
N ASN A 450 15.01 -6.55 60.82
CA ASN A 450 15.73 -7.75 60.41
C ASN A 450 17.24 -7.47 60.47
N SER A 451 18.06 -8.52 60.54
CA SER A 451 19.53 -8.42 60.61
C SER A 451 20.20 -8.09 59.27
N SER A 452 19.43 -7.73 58.25
CA SER A 452 19.92 -7.53 56.88
C SER A 452 20.33 -6.08 56.62
N CYS A 453 21.37 -5.93 55.80
CA CYS A 453 21.83 -4.66 55.27
C CYS A 453 21.57 -4.61 53.75
N TYR A 454 21.49 -3.39 53.21
CA TYR A 454 21.11 -3.13 51.82
C TYR A 454 22.06 -2.12 51.18
N GLN A 455 22.34 -2.28 49.89
CA GLN A 455 23.29 -1.45 49.13
C GLN A 455 22.69 -0.12 48.69
N SER A 456 21.35 -0.02 48.62
CA SER A 456 20.64 1.19 48.24
C SER A 456 19.37 1.37 49.06
N PRO A 457 18.83 2.60 49.19
CA PRO A 457 17.59 2.82 49.93
C PRO A 457 16.39 2.19 49.19
N TYR A 458 16.48 2.01 47.86
CA TYR A 458 15.46 1.33 47.06
C TYR A 458 15.38 -0.17 47.37
N GLN A 459 16.53 -0.84 47.52
CA GLN A 459 16.57 -2.24 47.96
C GLN A 459 15.98 -2.39 49.37
N ALA A 460 16.36 -1.49 50.29
CA ALA A 460 15.80 -1.47 51.64
C ALA A 460 14.27 -1.24 51.65
N ILE A 461 13.75 -0.35 50.80
CA ILE A 461 12.30 -0.12 50.65
C ILE A 461 11.61 -1.40 50.16
N HIS A 462 12.14 -2.06 49.13
CA HIS A 462 11.52 -3.24 48.55
C HIS A 462 11.42 -4.42 49.53
N GLU A 463 12.40 -4.59 50.43
CA GLU A 463 12.31 -5.58 51.51
C GLU A 463 11.42 -5.11 52.67
N MET A 464 11.44 -3.81 53.02
CA MET A 464 10.54 -3.23 54.04
C MET A 464 9.06 -3.38 53.66
N GLU A 465 8.72 -3.23 52.36
CA GLU A 465 7.37 -3.45 51.82
C GLU A 465 6.91 -4.92 51.90
N LYS A 466 7.81 -5.89 52.15
CA LYS A 466 7.45 -7.30 52.34
C LYS A 466 7.11 -7.60 53.81
N VAL A 467 7.85 -7.02 54.75
CA VAL A 467 7.68 -7.24 56.19
C VAL A 467 6.27 -6.86 56.65
N SER A 468 5.58 -7.78 57.34
CA SER A 468 4.23 -7.60 57.87
C SER A 468 4.12 -6.44 58.86
N GLU A 469 5.10 -6.32 59.74
CA GLU A 469 5.19 -5.36 60.84
C GLU A 469 5.44 -3.92 60.36
N CYS A 470 5.87 -3.75 59.11
CA CYS A 470 6.14 -2.45 58.50
C CYS A 470 4.97 -1.89 57.67
N LYS A 471 3.88 -2.64 57.48
CA LYS A 471 2.69 -2.22 56.73
C LYS A 471 1.74 -1.38 57.60
#